data_AF-A0A7V9NEZ3-F1
#
_entry.id   AF-A0A7V9NEZ3-F1
#
_cell.length_a   1.000
_cell.length_b   1.000
_cell.length_c   1.000
_cell.angle_alpha   90.00
_cell.angle_beta   90.00
_cell.angle_gamma   90.00
#
_symmetry.space_group_name_H-M   'P 1'
#
loop_
_entity.id
_entity.type
_entity.pdbx_description
1 polymer ?
#
loop_
_entity_poly.entity_id
_entity_poly.type
_entity_poly.pdbx_seq_one_letter_code
_entity_poly.pdbx_strand_id
1 'polypeptide(L)'
;ELTIGVGEYLYLEDRFGIAAETFERVLDVSLRLGPEAHERVLDWWATALDRLALSRPREIRGGIYARIVSRMEKELAEDPGSAPAAYWLSAALRGTGDLERAWHAARAGWITALLGRDRGAALRADLDRLIVQGIIPERAALLQPTDSKAVSTSMLAEWEALKGAWSR
;
A
#
# COMPACT_ATOMS: atom_id res chain seq x y z
N GLU A 1 -4.86 1.68 23.66
CA GLU A 1 -3.85 0.61 23.69
C GLU A 1 -4.45 -0.79 23.80
N LEU A 2 -5.32 -1.08 24.77
CA LEU A 2 -5.94 -2.42 24.94
C LEU A 2 -6.56 -2.98 23.65
N THR A 3 -7.35 -2.19 22.92
CA THR A 3 -8.00 -2.65 21.68
C THR A 3 -7.02 -2.94 20.53
N ILE A 4 -5.88 -2.24 20.49
CA ILE A 4 -4.84 -2.48 19.48
C ILE A 4 -4.21 -3.85 19.75
N GLY A 5 -3.85 -4.14 21.00
CA GLY A 5 -3.31 -5.43 21.40
C GLY A 5 -4.30 -6.59 21.16
N VAL A 6 -5.60 -6.36 21.34
CA VAL A 6 -6.65 -7.34 20.96
C VAL A 6 -6.67 -7.58 19.45
N GLY A 7 -6.57 -6.51 18.64
CA GLY A 7 -6.47 -6.64 17.18
C GLY A 7 -5.25 -7.44 16.74
N GLU A 8 -4.09 -7.18 17.33
CA GLU A 8 -2.84 -7.91 17.07
C GLU A 8 -2.95 -9.39 17.47
N TYR A 9 -3.51 -9.68 18.65
CA TYR A 9 -3.77 -11.06 19.09
C TYR A 9 -4.69 -11.80 18.10
N LEU A 10 -5.79 -11.17 17.66
CA LEU A 10 -6.70 -11.76 16.68
C LEU A 10 -6.01 -12.00 15.33
N TYR A 11 -5.12 -11.10 14.91
CA TYR A 11 -4.34 -11.28 13.69
C TYR A 11 -3.41 -12.50 13.79
N LEU A 12 -2.73 -12.68 14.92
CA LEU A 12 -1.84 -13.82 15.16
C LEU A 12 -2.59 -15.16 15.22
N GLU A 13 -3.87 -15.15 15.56
CA GLU A 13 -4.78 -16.31 15.56
C GLU A 13 -5.48 -16.55 14.21
N ASP A 14 -4.96 -15.96 13.12
CA ASP A 14 -5.51 -16.00 11.76
C ASP A 14 -6.98 -15.51 11.67
N ARG A 15 -7.45 -14.74 12.65
CA ARG A 15 -8.79 -14.12 12.66
C ARG A 15 -8.76 -12.77 11.95
N PHE A 16 -8.22 -12.75 10.73
CA PHE A 16 -7.92 -11.52 9.97
C PHE A 16 -9.12 -10.58 9.81
N GLY A 17 -10.31 -11.12 9.53
CA GLY A 17 -11.52 -10.31 9.41
C GLY A 17 -11.89 -9.61 10.72
N ILE A 18 -11.82 -10.33 11.85
CA ILE A 18 -12.12 -9.75 13.16
C ILE A 18 -11.05 -8.74 13.56
N ALA A 19 -9.77 -9.05 13.28
CA ALA A 19 -8.66 -8.14 13.50
C ALA A 19 -8.85 -6.82 12.74
N ALA A 20 -9.16 -6.89 11.43
CA ALA A 20 -9.41 -5.72 10.60
C ALA A 20 -10.57 -4.86 11.15
N GLU A 21 -11.71 -5.47 11.48
CA GLU A 21 -12.84 -4.75 12.07
C GLU A 21 -12.50 -4.16 13.45
N THR A 22 -11.58 -4.79 14.20
CA THR A 22 -11.13 -4.28 15.50
C THR A 22 -10.24 -3.06 15.33
N PHE A 23 -9.27 -3.11 14.41
CA PHE A 23 -8.41 -1.97 14.08
C PHE A 23 -9.22 -0.80 13.50
N GLU A 24 -10.19 -1.06 12.62
CA GLU A 24 -11.06 -0.03 12.02
C GLU A 24 -11.69 0.87 13.09
N ARG A 25 -12.24 0.26 14.15
CA ARG A 25 -12.91 0.99 15.25
C ARG A 25 -11.99 1.93 16.02
N VAL A 26 -10.68 1.74 15.93
CA VAL A 26 -9.70 2.56 16.65
C VAL A 26 -8.83 3.41 15.73
N LEU A 27 -9.01 3.33 14.39
CA LEU A 27 -8.24 4.13 13.44
C LEU A 27 -8.34 5.62 13.76
N ASP A 28 -9.54 6.20 13.77
CA ASP A 28 -9.67 7.66 13.99
C ASP A 28 -9.30 8.07 15.41
N VAL A 29 -9.50 7.18 16.39
CA VAL A 29 -9.12 7.44 17.79
C VAL A 29 -7.60 7.44 17.96
N SER A 30 -6.88 6.62 17.19
CA SER A 30 -5.43 6.50 17.29
C SER A 30 -4.67 7.77 16.91
N LEU A 31 -5.28 8.69 16.15
CA LEU A 31 -4.73 10.04 15.94
C LEU A 31 -4.49 10.79 17.26
N ARG A 32 -5.33 10.58 18.27
CA ARG A 32 -5.17 11.18 19.61
C ARG A 32 -3.99 10.60 20.39
N LEU A 33 -3.53 9.41 20.00
CA LEU A 33 -2.34 8.77 20.56
C LEU A 33 -1.05 9.23 19.85
N GLY A 34 -1.19 10.06 18.81
CA GLY A 34 -0.10 10.63 18.04
C GLY A 34 0.06 9.99 16.65
N PRO A 35 0.73 10.68 15.70
CA PRO A 35 0.85 10.22 14.32
C PRO A 35 1.53 8.86 14.17
N GLU A 36 2.44 8.51 15.08
CA GLU A 36 3.17 7.23 15.09
C GLU A 36 2.29 6.04 15.43
N ALA A 37 1.44 6.22 16.45
CA ALA A 37 0.44 5.22 16.81
C ALA A 37 -0.61 5.08 15.71
N HIS A 38 -1.00 6.20 15.07
CA HIS A 38 -1.95 6.18 13.96
C HIS A 38 -1.42 5.39 12.76
N GLU A 39 -0.22 5.71 12.28
CA GLU A 39 0.41 5.00 11.16
C GLU A 39 0.52 3.49 11.44
N ARG A 40 0.87 3.10 12.68
CA ARG A 40 0.96 1.69 13.05
C ARG A 40 -0.39 0.98 13.02
N VAL A 41 -1.45 1.61 13.51
CA VAL A 41 -2.80 1.03 13.47
C VAL A 41 -3.29 0.94 12.01
N LEU A 42 -3.00 1.94 11.19
CA LEU A 42 -3.34 1.96 9.77
C LEU A 42 -2.63 0.84 9.00
N ASP A 43 -1.34 0.63 9.27
CA ASP A 43 -0.56 -0.46 8.69
C ASP A 43 -1.08 -1.84 9.11
N TRP A 44 -1.37 -2.02 10.40
CA TRP A 44 -1.97 -3.25 10.91
C TRP A 44 -3.34 -3.55 10.32
N TRP A 45 -4.18 -2.53 10.20
CA TRP A 45 -5.50 -2.64 9.58
C TRP A 45 -5.40 -3.12 8.13
N ALA A 46 -4.53 -2.49 7.33
CA ALA A 46 -4.35 -2.85 5.93
C ALA A 46 -3.71 -4.24 5.78
N THR A 47 -2.74 -4.58 6.64
CA THR A 47 -2.13 -5.92 6.70
C THR A 47 -3.17 -7.00 7.00
N ALA A 48 -4.07 -6.76 7.96
CA ALA A 48 -5.15 -7.69 8.28
C ALA A 48 -6.11 -7.88 7.08
N LEU A 49 -6.45 -6.80 6.36
CA LEU A 49 -7.27 -6.88 5.16
C LEU A 49 -6.55 -7.58 3.99
N ASP A 50 -5.25 -7.38 3.80
CA ASP A 50 -4.47 -8.09 2.79
C ASP A 50 -4.42 -9.60 3.07
N ARG A 51 -4.12 -10.00 4.32
CA ARG A 51 -4.18 -11.41 4.71
C ARG A 51 -5.57 -12.02 4.54
N LEU A 52 -6.61 -11.26 4.89
CA LEU A 52 -7.98 -11.65 4.60
C LEU A 52 -8.18 -11.85 3.10
N ALA A 53 -7.79 -10.92 2.24
CA ALA A 53 -7.94 -11.03 0.79
C ALA A 53 -7.21 -12.27 0.24
N LEU A 54 -5.97 -12.51 0.66
CA LEU A 54 -5.18 -13.67 0.23
C LEU A 54 -5.82 -15.01 0.66
N SER A 55 -6.52 -15.03 1.80
CA SER A 55 -7.28 -16.21 2.27
C SER A 55 -8.58 -16.48 1.50
N ARG A 56 -9.04 -15.56 0.65
CA ARG A 56 -10.30 -15.67 -0.10
C ARG A 56 -10.09 -16.03 -1.57
N PRO A 57 -11.13 -16.59 -2.23
CA PRO A 57 -11.18 -16.73 -3.68
C PRO A 57 -10.99 -15.39 -4.41
N ARG A 58 -10.43 -15.44 -5.62
CA ARG A 58 -10.01 -14.26 -6.40
C ARG A 58 -11.16 -13.26 -6.63
N GLU A 59 -12.37 -13.76 -6.79
CA GLU A 59 -13.59 -13.02 -7.10
C GLU A 59 -13.98 -12.04 -5.98
N ILE A 60 -13.63 -12.37 -4.72
CA ILE A 60 -13.98 -11.56 -3.55
C ILE A 60 -12.85 -10.59 -3.19
N ARG A 61 -11.60 -10.86 -3.60
CA ARG A 61 -10.42 -10.06 -3.22
C ARG A 61 -10.55 -8.60 -3.62
N GLY A 62 -11.10 -8.34 -4.80
CA GLY A 62 -11.28 -6.97 -5.31
C GLY A 62 -12.09 -6.09 -4.36
N GLY A 63 -13.15 -6.62 -3.74
CA GLY A 63 -13.95 -5.88 -2.77
C GLY A 63 -13.21 -5.57 -1.47
N ILE A 64 -12.31 -6.46 -1.04
CA ILE A 64 -11.47 -6.25 0.16
C ILE A 64 -10.41 -5.19 -0.13
N TYR A 65 -9.69 -5.29 -1.26
CA TYR A 65 -8.70 -4.28 -1.65
C TYR A 65 -9.34 -2.91 -1.91
N ALA A 66 -10.56 -2.85 -2.44
CA ALA A 66 -11.29 -1.59 -2.60
C ALA A 66 -11.53 -0.86 -1.27
N ARG A 67 -11.72 -1.59 -0.16
CA ARG A 67 -11.78 -0.99 1.19
C ARG A 67 -10.46 -0.32 1.56
N ILE A 68 -9.34 -0.99 1.32
CA ILE A 68 -8.00 -0.45 1.56
C ILE A 68 -7.80 0.83 0.73
N VAL A 69 -8.09 0.78 -0.58
CA VAL A 69 -7.98 1.93 -1.48
C VAL A 69 -8.76 3.13 -0.93
N SER A 70 -10.05 2.95 -0.61
CA SER A 70 -10.89 4.05 -0.13
C SER A 70 -10.38 4.68 1.18
N ARG A 71 -9.83 3.87 2.10
CA ARG A 71 -9.29 4.40 3.35
C ARG A 71 -7.97 5.14 3.15
N MET A 72 -7.09 4.64 2.28
CA MET A 72 -5.80 5.28 2.02
C MET A 72 -5.92 6.56 1.19
N GLU A 73 -6.89 6.64 0.28
CA GLU A 73 -7.22 7.89 -0.41
C GLU A 73 -7.66 8.98 0.55
N LYS A 74 -8.51 8.63 1.53
CA LYS A 74 -8.91 9.56 2.60
C LYS A 74 -7.73 9.97 3.47
N GLU A 75 -6.88 9.02 3.84
CA GLU A 75 -5.70 9.31 4.66
C GLU A 75 -4.77 10.28 3.93
N LEU A 76 -4.42 10.02 2.67
CA LEU A 76 -3.49 10.85 1.90
C LEU A 76 -4.06 12.22 1.54
N ALA A 77 -5.38 12.40 1.58
CA ALA A 77 -6.01 13.71 1.45
C ALA A 77 -5.76 14.60 2.69
N GLU A 78 -5.67 14.00 3.88
CA GLU A 78 -5.43 14.69 5.14
C GLU A 78 -3.93 14.76 5.49
N ASP A 79 -3.20 13.67 5.28
CA ASP A 79 -1.75 13.54 5.49
C ASP A 79 -1.05 12.95 4.25
N PRO A 80 -0.59 13.80 3.32
CA PRO A 80 0.17 13.38 2.14
C PRO A 80 1.51 12.69 2.44
N GLY A 81 2.02 12.82 3.68
CA GLY A 81 3.27 12.23 4.15
C GLY A 81 3.10 10.84 4.79
N SER A 82 1.87 10.34 4.93
CA SER A 82 1.57 9.06 5.56
C SER A 82 2.18 7.90 4.76
N ALA A 83 3.26 7.34 5.31
CA ALA A 83 4.00 6.24 4.68
C ALA A 83 3.16 4.98 4.46
N PRO A 84 2.46 4.43 5.48
CA PRO A 84 1.61 3.26 5.28
C PRO A 84 0.51 3.52 4.24
N ALA A 85 -0.06 4.72 4.20
CA ALA A 85 -1.12 5.02 3.24
C ALA A 85 -0.62 5.02 1.79
N ALA A 86 0.55 5.63 1.52
CA ALA A 86 1.15 5.63 0.20
C ALA A 86 1.51 4.22 -0.30
N TYR A 87 2.08 3.39 0.59
CA TYR A 87 2.38 1.99 0.28
C TYR A 87 1.11 1.18 0.01
N TRP A 88 0.17 1.18 0.95
CA TRP A 88 -1.03 0.35 0.86
C TRP A 88 -1.98 0.78 -0.24
N LEU A 89 -2.05 2.07 -0.60
CA LEU A 89 -2.80 2.52 -1.77
C LEU A 89 -2.26 1.84 -3.04
N SER A 90 -0.94 1.87 -3.23
CA SER A 90 -0.27 1.28 -4.39
C SER A 90 -0.44 -0.24 -4.43
N ALA A 91 -0.25 -0.91 -3.29
CA ALA A 91 -0.40 -2.35 -3.16
C ALA A 91 -1.84 -2.81 -3.38
N ALA A 92 -2.83 -2.10 -2.83
CA ALA A 92 -4.24 -2.44 -2.96
C ALA A 92 -4.76 -2.17 -4.38
N LEU A 93 -4.34 -1.09 -5.04
CA LEU A 93 -4.66 -0.85 -6.46
C LEU A 93 -4.10 -1.97 -7.37
N ARG A 94 -2.90 -2.47 -7.06
CA ARG A 94 -2.41 -3.70 -7.71
C ARG A 94 -3.32 -4.89 -7.40
N GLY A 95 -3.73 -5.06 -6.14
CA GLY A 95 -4.64 -6.12 -5.69
C GLY A 95 -6.02 -6.10 -6.35
N THR A 96 -6.53 -4.92 -6.74
CA THR A 96 -7.78 -4.80 -7.54
C THR A 96 -7.58 -5.05 -9.03
N GLY A 97 -6.32 -5.09 -9.51
CA GLY A 97 -5.97 -5.19 -10.92
C GLY A 97 -5.92 -3.85 -11.65
N ASP A 98 -6.06 -2.72 -10.94
CA ASP A 98 -5.91 -1.38 -11.50
C ASP A 98 -4.43 -0.99 -11.55
N LEU A 99 -3.70 -1.66 -12.43
CA LEU A 99 -2.25 -1.55 -12.50
C LEU A 99 -1.77 -0.18 -12.96
N GLU A 100 -2.58 0.54 -13.75
CA GLU A 100 -2.27 1.89 -14.19
C GLU A 100 -2.30 2.86 -13.00
N ARG A 101 -3.38 2.83 -12.20
CA ARG A 101 -3.43 3.65 -10.99
C ARG A 101 -2.39 3.22 -9.96
N ALA A 102 -2.11 1.91 -9.82
CA ALA A 102 -1.07 1.43 -8.90
C ALA A 102 0.30 2.04 -9.22
N TRP A 103 0.65 2.13 -10.52
CA TRP A 103 1.89 2.78 -10.96
C TRP A 103 1.93 4.27 -10.61
N HIS A 104 0.86 5.00 -10.90
CA HIS A 104 0.81 6.43 -10.62
C HIS A 104 0.84 6.71 -9.11
N ALA A 105 0.09 5.93 -8.32
CA ALA A 105 0.07 6.03 -6.86
C ALA A 105 1.45 5.77 -6.25
N ALA A 106 2.16 4.74 -6.71
CA ALA A 106 3.49 4.44 -6.20
C ALA A 106 4.51 5.54 -6.54
N ARG A 107 4.42 6.15 -7.73
CA ARG A 107 5.27 7.29 -8.12
C ARG A 107 4.94 8.55 -7.30
N ALA A 108 3.66 8.82 -7.09
CA ALA A 108 3.23 9.92 -6.21
C ALA A 108 3.76 9.70 -4.79
N GLY A 109 3.61 8.49 -4.25
CA GLY A 109 4.14 8.08 -2.96
C GLY A 109 5.65 8.23 -2.84
N TRP A 110 6.42 7.91 -3.88
CA TRP A 110 7.88 8.13 -3.89
C TRP A 110 8.27 9.61 -3.76
N ILE A 111 7.53 10.48 -4.45
CA ILE A 111 7.76 11.93 -4.44
C ILE A 111 7.36 12.49 -3.06
N THR A 112 6.18 12.15 -2.56
CA THR A 112 5.68 12.64 -1.28
C THR A 112 6.33 11.99 -0.06
N ALA A 113 7.04 10.87 -0.23
CA ALA A 113 7.84 10.22 0.82
C ALA A 113 8.80 11.20 1.54
N LEU A 114 9.25 12.26 0.84
CA LEU A 114 10.10 13.31 1.42
C LEU A 114 9.39 14.14 2.49
N LEU A 115 8.07 14.19 2.47
CA LEU A 115 7.23 14.85 3.48
C LEU A 115 7.09 13.99 4.74
N GLY A 116 7.26 12.67 4.60
CA GLY A 116 7.13 11.71 5.66
C GLY A 116 8.33 11.67 6.60
N ARG A 117 8.20 10.87 7.67
CA ARG A 117 9.26 10.64 8.66
C ARG A 117 10.44 9.89 8.03
N ASP A 118 11.65 10.12 8.57
CA ASP A 118 12.92 9.57 8.05
C ASP A 118 13.19 9.91 6.56
N ARG A 119 12.59 11.00 6.04
CA ARG A 119 12.60 11.37 4.62
C ARG A 119 12.12 10.23 3.70
N GLY A 120 11.32 9.31 4.25
CA GLY A 120 10.70 8.21 3.54
C GLY A 120 11.67 7.14 3.04
N ALA A 121 12.84 6.96 3.67
CA ALA A 121 13.83 5.97 3.21
C ALA A 121 13.25 4.54 3.17
N ALA A 122 12.58 4.11 4.24
CA ALA A 122 11.90 2.81 4.30
C ALA A 122 10.78 2.69 3.25
N LEU A 123 9.89 3.68 3.20
CA LEU A 123 8.79 3.72 2.22
C LEU A 123 9.30 3.62 0.78
N ARG A 124 10.35 4.38 0.44
CA ARG A 124 10.96 4.36 -0.89
C ARG A 124 11.51 2.97 -1.23
N ALA A 125 12.18 2.31 -0.29
CA ALA A 125 12.67 0.95 -0.51
C ALA A 125 11.53 -0.07 -0.75
N ASP A 126 10.41 0.07 -0.03
CA ASP A 126 9.26 -0.81 -0.20
C ASP A 126 8.48 -0.55 -1.49
N LEU A 127 8.32 0.73 -1.88
CA LEU A 127 7.72 1.12 -3.16
C LEU A 127 8.58 0.66 -4.34
N ASP A 128 9.91 0.80 -4.25
CA ASP A 128 10.83 0.29 -5.28
C ASP A 128 10.65 -1.21 -5.49
N ARG A 129 10.62 -1.98 -4.40
CA ARG A 129 10.37 -3.42 -4.45
C ARG A 129 9.01 -3.74 -5.08
N LEU A 130 7.94 -3.05 -4.66
CA LEU A 130 6.58 -3.25 -5.18
C LEU A 130 6.51 -2.96 -6.68
N ILE A 131 7.14 -1.87 -7.13
CA ILE A 131 7.16 -1.46 -8.53
C ILE A 131 7.92 -2.48 -9.38
N VAL A 132 9.15 -2.80 -8.99
CA VAL A 132 10.08 -3.63 -9.78
C VAL A 132 9.61 -5.08 -9.83
N GLN A 133 9.10 -5.62 -8.72
CA GLN A 133 8.75 -7.04 -8.61
C GLN A 133 7.28 -7.34 -8.91
N GLY A 134 6.39 -6.35 -8.75
CA GLY A 134 4.95 -6.54 -8.89
C GLY A 134 4.35 -5.75 -10.06
N ILE A 135 4.37 -4.42 -9.96
CA ILE A 135 3.60 -3.55 -10.87
C ILE A 135 4.15 -3.60 -12.31
N ILE A 136 5.46 -3.45 -12.51
CA ILE A 136 6.05 -3.42 -13.87
C ILE A 136 5.82 -4.74 -14.61
N PRO A 137 6.17 -5.93 -14.05
CA PRO A 137 5.97 -7.19 -14.76
C PRO A 137 4.51 -7.43 -15.15
N GLU A 138 3.57 -7.12 -14.25
CA GLU A 138 2.13 -7.32 -14.51
C GLU A 138 1.61 -6.35 -15.57
N ARG A 139 2.03 -5.08 -15.53
CA ARG A 139 1.65 -4.09 -16.56
C ARG A 139 2.21 -4.45 -17.92
N ALA A 140 3.46 -4.87 -17.99
CA ALA A 140 4.10 -5.25 -19.23
C ALA A 140 3.42 -6.48 -19.86
N ALA A 141 3.09 -7.47 -19.05
CA ALA A 141 2.33 -8.65 -19.48
C ALA A 141 0.93 -8.28 -20.00
N LEU A 142 0.27 -7.28 -19.39
CA LEU A 142 -1.05 -6.80 -19.83
C LEU A 142 -0.98 -6.00 -21.15
N LEU A 143 0.01 -5.11 -21.30
CA LEU A 143 0.15 -4.22 -22.44
C LEU A 143 0.61 -4.95 -23.71
N GLN A 144 1.63 -5.81 -23.58
CA GLN A 144 2.20 -6.55 -24.70
C GLN A 144 2.65 -7.94 -24.22
N PRO A 145 1.76 -8.95 -24.25
CA PRO A 145 2.10 -10.30 -23.81
C PRO A 145 3.32 -10.89 -24.53
N THR A 146 3.45 -10.64 -25.83
CA THR A 146 4.52 -11.19 -26.69
C THR A 146 5.88 -10.52 -26.49
N ASP A 147 5.91 -9.25 -26.06
CA ASP A 147 7.15 -8.48 -25.87
C ASP A 147 7.21 -7.80 -24.47
N SER A 148 6.65 -8.48 -23.48
CA SER A 148 6.58 -8.00 -22.10
C SER A 148 7.95 -7.68 -21.52
N LYS A 149 9.02 -8.30 -22.02
CA LYS A 149 10.39 -8.01 -21.60
C LYS A 149 10.86 -6.63 -22.05
N ALA A 150 10.67 -6.26 -23.33
CA ALA A 150 11.07 -4.93 -23.81
C ALA A 150 10.27 -3.82 -23.12
N VAL A 151 8.96 -4.02 -22.95
CA VAL A 151 8.10 -3.08 -22.20
C VAL A 151 8.56 -2.96 -20.75
N SER A 152 8.86 -4.07 -20.07
CA SER A 152 9.39 -4.05 -18.70
C SER A 152 10.70 -3.25 -18.61
N THR A 153 11.62 -3.43 -19.58
CA THR A 153 12.88 -2.68 -19.62
C THR A 153 12.66 -1.17 -19.79
N SER A 154 11.73 -0.78 -20.68
CA SER A 154 11.37 0.64 -20.84
C SER A 154 10.80 1.23 -19.54
N MET A 155 9.88 0.51 -18.90
CA MET A 155 9.25 0.98 -17.66
C MET A 155 10.24 1.05 -16.49
N LEU A 156 11.21 0.13 -16.42
CA LEU A 156 12.30 0.22 -15.44
C LEU A 156 13.16 1.46 -15.69
N ALA A 157 13.47 1.80 -16.93
CA ALA A 157 14.21 3.01 -17.25
C ALA A 157 13.45 4.29 -16.85
N GLU A 158 12.13 4.32 -17.07
CA GLU A 158 11.27 5.42 -16.59
C GLU A 158 11.28 5.54 -15.06
N TRP A 159 11.26 4.40 -14.36
CA TRP A 159 11.32 4.36 -12.90
C TRP A 159 12.66 4.89 -12.38
N GLU A 160 13.78 4.42 -12.92
CA GLU A 160 15.12 4.89 -12.52
C GLU A 160 15.30 6.39 -12.81
N ALA A 161 14.79 6.88 -13.94
CA ALA A 161 14.82 8.31 -14.26
C ALA A 161 14.04 9.15 -13.25
N LEU A 162 12.87 8.69 -12.81
CA LEU A 162 12.11 9.34 -11.73
C LEU A 162 12.90 9.34 -10.42
N LYS A 163 13.43 8.19 -10.00
CA LYS A 163 14.23 8.11 -8.77
C LYS A 163 15.40 9.08 -8.80
N GLY A 164 16.14 9.14 -9.92
CA GLY A 164 17.26 10.06 -10.10
C GLY A 164 16.86 11.54 -10.02
N ALA A 165 15.68 11.91 -10.54
CA ALA A 165 15.17 13.28 -10.48
C ALA A 165 14.76 13.72 -9.07
N TRP A 166 14.34 12.78 -8.20
CA TRP A 166 13.78 13.05 -6.86
C TRP A 166 14.63 12.48 -5.71
N SER A 167 15.90 12.15 -5.98
CA SER A 167 16.90 11.71 -4.98
C SER A 167 17.95 12.78 -4.66
N ARG A 168 17.81 14.00 -5.20
CA ARG A 168 18.61 15.18 -4.84
C ARG A 168 17.82 16.08 -3.91
#